data_AF-A0A7V4YT78-F1
#
_entry.id   AF-A0A7V4YT78-F1
#
_cell.length_a   1.000
_cell.length_b   1.000
_cell.length_c   1.000
_cell.angle_alpha   90.00
_cell.angle_beta   90.00
_cell.angle_gamma   90.00
#
_symmetry.space_group_name_H-M   'P 1'
#
loop_
_entity.id
_entity.type
_entity.pdbx_description
1 polymer ?
#
loop_
_entity_poly.entity_id
_entity_poly.type
_entity_poly.pdbx_seq_one_letter_code
_entity_poly.pdbx_strand_id
1 'polypeptide(L)'
;MEQNPTNNENTERLLAEQKNRLDTLEQAFAALETRAKKYEDDWSALYDQNRDLREENHRLQRDYETLRVQKGGFGFKMLLLSGLGGFVTALILSFVYLKLKPKEPAVAAFRHFQRENLINYELAISQGKFEEVQTSLEKNQTRPEYKPIEPQISFLKEIVNAAKQHCQ
;
A
#
# COMPACT_ATOMS: atom_id res chain seq x y z
N MET A 1 -112.48 -29.51 -24.18
CA MET A 1 -112.27 -28.88 -22.87
C MET A 1 -110.97 -29.44 -22.32
N GLU A 2 -109.96 -28.59 -22.32
CA GLU A 2 -108.57 -28.93 -21.98
C GLU A 2 -108.48 -29.35 -20.52
N GLN A 3 -107.91 -30.53 -20.27
CA GLN A 3 -107.58 -30.99 -18.93
C GLN A 3 -106.31 -30.24 -18.48
N ASN A 4 -106.48 -29.29 -17.57
CA ASN A 4 -105.36 -28.64 -16.88
C ASN A 4 -104.61 -29.67 -16.04
N PRO A 5 -103.32 -29.95 -16.30
CA PRO A 5 -102.54 -30.81 -15.43
C PRO A 5 -102.38 -30.13 -14.06
N THR A 6 -102.52 -30.95 -13.04
CA THR A 6 -102.64 -30.62 -11.62
C THR A 6 -101.49 -29.76 -11.09
N ASN A 7 -101.84 -28.66 -10.41
CA ASN A 7 -100.96 -27.65 -9.80
C ASN A 7 -99.88 -28.24 -8.83
N ASN A 8 -100.06 -29.48 -8.37
CA ASN A 8 -99.13 -30.18 -7.48
C ASN A 8 -97.87 -30.73 -8.18
N GLU A 9 -97.96 -31.18 -9.43
CA GLU A 9 -96.77 -31.72 -10.13
C GLU A 9 -95.77 -30.62 -10.51
N ASN A 10 -96.28 -29.42 -10.84
CA ASN A 10 -95.44 -28.26 -11.13
C ASN A 10 -94.75 -27.70 -9.88
N THR A 11 -95.42 -27.74 -8.72
CA THR A 11 -94.84 -27.29 -7.45
C THR A 11 -93.77 -28.27 -6.94
N GLU A 12 -93.96 -29.58 -7.10
CA GLU A 12 -92.93 -30.59 -6.79
C GLU A 12 -91.69 -30.46 -7.70
N ARG A 13 -91.89 -30.20 -9.00
CA ARG A 13 -90.76 -29.93 -9.93
C ARG A 13 -90.00 -28.67 -9.56
N LEU A 14 -90.68 -27.59 -9.20
CA LEU A 14 -90.06 -26.34 -8.75
C LEU A 14 -89.29 -26.54 -7.43
N LEU A 15 -89.82 -27.32 -6.49
CA LEU A 15 -89.11 -27.66 -5.25
C LEU A 15 -87.86 -28.50 -5.49
N ALA A 16 -87.93 -29.49 -6.39
CA ALA A 16 -86.77 -30.29 -6.77
C ALA A 16 -85.70 -29.44 -7.49
N GLU A 17 -86.10 -28.52 -8.36
CA GLU A 17 -85.18 -27.61 -9.05
C GLU A 17 -84.53 -26.62 -8.07
N GLN A 18 -85.28 -26.07 -7.11
CA GLN A 18 -84.72 -25.21 -6.07
C GLN A 18 -83.75 -25.98 -5.17
N LYS A 19 -84.05 -27.22 -4.81
CA LYS A 19 -83.14 -28.07 -4.04
C LYS A 19 -81.84 -28.33 -4.80
N ASN A 20 -81.91 -28.67 -6.08
CA ASN A 20 -80.71 -28.85 -6.92
C ASN A 20 -79.90 -27.54 -7.06
N ARG A 21 -80.56 -26.38 -7.10
CA ARG A 21 -79.87 -25.08 -7.11
C ARG A 21 -79.20 -24.77 -5.77
N LEU A 22 -79.82 -25.14 -4.66
CA LEU A 22 -79.23 -25.00 -3.32
C LEU A 22 -78.02 -25.94 -3.17
N ASP A 23 -78.14 -27.19 -3.59
CA ASP A 23 -77.03 -28.17 -3.54
C ASP A 23 -75.84 -27.72 -4.40
N THR A 24 -76.09 -27.16 -5.59
CA THR A 24 -75.02 -26.63 -6.45
C THR A 24 -74.39 -25.35 -5.87
N LEU A 25 -75.18 -24.48 -5.23
CA LEU A 25 -74.67 -23.32 -4.50
C LEU A 25 -73.79 -23.75 -3.31
N GLU A 26 -74.23 -24.74 -2.53
CA GLU A 26 -73.47 -25.25 -1.39
C GLU A 26 -72.13 -25.87 -1.82
N GLN A 27 -72.13 -26.63 -2.92
CA GLN A 27 -70.89 -27.13 -3.51
C GLN A 27 -69.97 -26.01 -4.02
N ALA A 28 -70.54 -24.96 -4.64
CA ALA A 28 -69.78 -23.79 -5.08
C ALA A 28 -69.18 -23.03 -3.90
N PHE A 29 -69.91 -22.88 -2.79
CA PHE A 29 -69.41 -22.26 -1.56
C PHE A 29 -68.27 -23.08 -0.94
N ALA A 30 -68.41 -24.40 -0.83
CA ALA A 30 -67.34 -25.28 -0.35
C ALA A 30 -66.09 -25.21 -1.25
N ALA A 31 -66.27 -25.13 -2.57
CA ALA A 31 -65.18 -24.95 -3.53
C ALA A 31 -64.50 -23.56 -3.40
N LEU A 32 -65.26 -22.51 -3.08
CA LEU A 32 -64.70 -21.18 -2.82
C LEU A 32 -63.94 -21.13 -1.50
N GLU A 33 -64.47 -21.75 -0.43
CA GLU A 33 -63.81 -21.78 0.87
C GLU A 33 -62.47 -22.54 0.80
N THR A 34 -62.42 -23.67 0.09
CA THR A 34 -61.17 -24.40 -0.13
C THR A 34 -60.16 -23.62 -0.95
N ARG A 35 -60.60 -22.83 -1.94
CA ARG A 35 -59.72 -21.93 -2.69
C ARG A 35 -59.21 -20.79 -1.82
N ALA A 36 -60.07 -20.19 -1.00
CA ALA A 36 -59.69 -19.10 -0.11
C ALA A 36 -58.58 -19.55 0.87
N LYS A 37 -58.75 -20.72 1.49
CA LYS A 37 -57.72 -21.32 2.36
C LYS A 37 -56.40 -21.54 1.63
N LYS A 38 -56.44 -22.10 0.41
CA LYS A 38 -55.22 -22.26 -0.41
C LYS A 38 -54.54 -20.93 -0.73
N TYR A 39 -55.30 -19.90 -1.07
CA TYR A 39 -54.73 -18.58 -1.33
C TYR A 39 -54.12 -17.95 -0.08
N GLU A 40 -54.72 -18.16 1.09
CA GLU A 40 -54.16 -17.71 2.37
C GLU A 40 -52.84 -18.42 2.69
N ASP A 41 -52.79 -19.74 2.51
CA ASP A 41 -51.59 -20.55 2.66
C ASP A 41 -50.48 -20.10 1.68
N ASP A 42 -50.80 -19.97 0.39
CA ASP A 42 -49.87 -19.53 -0.65
C ASP A 42 -49.34 -18.11 -0.37
N TRP A 43 -50.20 -17.22 0.09
CA TRP A 43 -49.82 -15.85 0.45
C TRP A 43 -48.88 -15.82 1.65
N SER A 44 -49.14 -16.64 2.67
CA SER A 44 -48.27 -16.76 3.83
C SER A 44 -46.87 -17.27 3.45
N ALA A 45 -46.80 -18.29 2.58
CA ALA A 45 -45.55 -18.83 2.09
C ALA A 45 -44.76 -17.79 1.26
N LEU A 46 -45.44 -17.04 0.39
CA LEU A 46 -44.82 -15.96 -0.38
C LEU A 46 -44.32 -14.81 0.50
N TYR A 47 -45.04 -14.51 1.58
CA TYR A 47 -44.63 -13.49 2.54
C TYR A 47 -43.36 -13.89 3.28
N ASP A 48 -43.30 -15.12 3.80
CA ASP A 48 -42.11 -15.65 4.47
C ASP A 48 -40.91 -15.71 3.52
N GLN A 49 -41.11 -16.19 2.29
CA GLN A 49 -40.04 -16.20 1.29
C GLN A 49 -39.50 -14.79 0.99
N ASN A 50 -40.38 -13.80 0.87
CA ASN A 50 -39.96 -12.41 0.68
C ASN A 50 -39.20 -11.84 1.88
N ARG A 51 -39.59 -12.23 3.10
CA ARG A 51 -38.86 -11.83 4.31
C ARG A 51 -37.44 -12.39 4.28
N ASP A 52 -37.30 -13.68 4.00
CA ASP A 52 -36.01 -14.36 3.95
C ASP A 52 -35.10 -13.76 2.86
N LEU A 53 -35.65 -13.49 1.67
CA LEU A 53 -34.91 -12.81 0.59
C LEU A 53 -34.42 -11.41 0.98
N ARG A 54 -35.21 -10.65 1.75
CA ARG A 54 -34.77 -9.33 2.25
C ARG A 54 -33.63 -9.46 3.24
N GLU A 55 -33.70 -10.43 4.14
CA GLU A 55 -32.64 -10.71 5.11
C GLU A 55 -31.34 -11.12 4.41
N GLU A 56 -31.43 -12.01 3.43
CA GLU A 56 -30.28 -12.43 2.60
C GLU A 56 -29.67 -11.24 1.85
N ASN A 57 -30.50 -10.38 1.26
CA ASN A 57 -30.01 -9.21 0.53
C ASN A 57 -29.30 -8.21 1.47
N HIS A 58 -29.86 -7.97 2.65
CA HIS A 58 -29.20 -7.15 3.69
C HIS A 58 -27.91 -7.77 4.20
N ARG A 59 -27.83 -9.10 4.27
CA ARG A 59 -26.59 -9.80 4.63
C ARG A 59 -25.55 -9.65 3.52
N LEU A 60 -25.92 -9.91 2.27
CA LEU A 60 -25.05 -9.77 1.10
C LEU A 60 -24.52 -8.34 0.97
N GLN A 61 -25.35 -7.33 1.21
CA GLN A 61 -24.92 -5.93 1.17
C GLN A 61 -23.88 -5.64 2.26
N ARG A 62 -24.10 -6.11 3.49
CA ARG A 62 -23.12 -5.99 4.59
C ARG A 62 -21.82 -6.71 4.26
N ASP A 63 -21.90 -7.92 3.71
CA ASP A 63 -20.72 -8.69 3.32
C ASP A 63 -19.96 -7.95 2.20
N TYR A 64 -20.67 -7.43 1.20
CA TYR A 64 -20.08 -6.63 0.12
C TYR A 64 -19.39 -5.37 0.64
N GLU A 65 -20.02 -4.63 1.56
CA GLU A 65 -19.41 -3.44 2.17
C GLU A 65 -18.17 -3.80 2.98
N THR A 66 -18.22 -4.91 3.73
CA THR A 66 -17.07 -5.42 4.48
C THR A 66 -15.92 -5.82 3.55
N LEU A 67 -16.22 -6.56 2.49
CA LEU A 67 -15.28 -6.93 1.44
C LEU A 67 -14.71 -5.71 0.71
N ARG A 68 -15.53 -4.69 0.45
CA ARG A 68 -15.11 -3.42 -0.16
C ARG A 68 -14.16 -2.67 0.77
N VAL A 69 -14.41 -2.63 2.07
CA VAL A 69 -13.51 -2.00 3.05
C VAL A 69 -12.20 -2.78 3.15
N GLN A 70 -12.25 -4.12 3.15
CA GLN A 70 -11.04 -4.95 3.17
C GLN A 70 -10.20 -4.79 1.90
N LYS A 71 -10.82 -4.87 0.71
CA LYS A 71 -10.12 -4.70 -0.57
C LYS A 71 -9.66 -3.26 -0.80
N GLY A 72 -10.47 -2.27 -0.44
CA GLY A 72 -10.12 -0.85 -0.54
C GLY A 72 -9.02 -0.44 0.45
N GLY A 73 -8.99 -1.04 1.63
CA GLY A 73 -7.94 -0.81 2.63
C GLY A 73 -6.63 -1.55 2.35
N PHE A 74 -6.65 -2.61 1.54
CA PHE A 74 -5.47 -3.42 1.22
C PHE A 74 -4.43 -2.63 0.43
N GLY A 75 -4.86 -1.84 -0.57
CA GLY A 75 -3.94 -1.03 -1.38
C GLY A 75 -3.20 0.02 -0.57
N PHE A 76 -3.91 0.74 0.32
CA PHE A 76 -3.30 1.76 1.17
C PHE A 76 -2.36 1.15 2.23
N LYS A 77 -2.74 0.03 2.85
CA LYS A 77 -1.88 -0.69 3.80
C LYS A 77 -0.62 -1.23 3.14
N MET A 78 -0.73 -1.79 1.94
CA MET A 78 0.43 -2.28 1.17
C MET A 78 1.33 -1.14 0.70
N LEU A 79 0.74 -0.01 0.27
CA LEU A 79 1.50 1.19 -0.09
C LEU A 79 2.27 1.75 1.11
N LEU A 80 1.63 1.85 2.28
CA LEU A 80 2.28 2.26 3.53
C LEU A 80 3.42 1.34 3.93
N LEU A 81 3.21 0.02 3.83
CA LEU A 81 4.23 -0.97 4.16
C LEU A 81 5.43 -0.86 3.22
N SER A 82 5.18 -0.73 1.92
CA SER A 82 6.23 -0.53 0.90
C SER A 82 6.96 0.80 1.09
N GLY A 83 6.26 1.88 1.41
CA GLY A 83 6.84 3.19 1.64
C GLY A 83 7.73 3.23 2.88
N LEU A 84 7.29 2.60 3.98
CA LEU A 84 8.09 2.48 5.21
C LEU A 84 9.34 1.62 4.99
N GLY A 85 9.23 0.51 4.24
CA GLY A 85 10.38 -0.31 3.88
C GLY A 85 11.44 0.46 3.09
N GLY A 86 11.00 1.23 2.08
CA GLY A 86 11.88 2.11 1.32
C GLY A 86 12.54 3.19 2.18
N PHE A 87 11.80 3.80 3.09
CA PHE A 87 12.32 4.84 3.99
C PHE A 87 13.39 4.30 4.95
N VAL A 88 13.15 3.14 5.57
CA VAL A 88 14.11 2.51 6.50
C VAL A 88 15.40 2.13 5.78
N THR A 89 15.29 1.52 4.59
CA THR A 89 16.48 1.16 3.80
C THR A 89 17.28 2.39 3.36
N ALA A 90 16.61 3.47 2.96
CA ALA A 90 17.26 4.74 2.62
C ALA A 90 17.99 5.37 3.82
N LEU A 91 17.40 5.32 5.02
CA LEU A 91 18.06 5.79 6.25
C LEU A 91 19.31 4.97 6.59
N ILE A 92 19.23 3.64 6.47
CA ILE A 92 20.38 2.76 6.71
C ILE A 92 21.51 3.07 5.72
N LEU A 93 21.19 3.19 4.42
CA LEU A 93 22.15 3.57 3.39
C LEU A 93 22.78 4.94 3.65
N SER A 94 21.99 5.93 4.06
CA SER A 94 22.47 7.27 4.39
C SER A 94 23.41 7.25 5.60
N PHE A 95 23.09 6.45 6.62
CA PHE A 95 23.95 6.28 7.79
C PHE A 95 25.26 5.58 7.45
N VAL A 96 25.21 4.50 6.67
CA VAL A 96 26.39 3.78 6.18
C VAL A 96 27.26 4.70 5.34
N TYR A 97 26.66 5.49 4.44
CA TYR A 97 27.38 6.46 3.62
C TYR A 97 28.08 7.53 4.47
N LEU A 98 27.40 8.08 5.47
CA LEU A 98 27.99 9.06 6.40
C LEU A 98 29.11 8.45 7.27
N LYS A 99 29.00 7.17 7.64
CA LYS A 99 30.03 6.45 8.39
C LYS A 99 31.22 6.00 7.55
N LEU A 100 31.00 5.63 6.29
CA LEU A 100 32.06 5.22 5.35
C LEU A 100 32.78 6.39 4.71
N LYS A 101 32.20 7.60 4.69
CA LYS A 101 32.92 8.78 4.21
C LYS A 101 34.14 8.96 5.11
N PRO A 102 35.38 8.76 4.61
CA PRO A 102 36.55 8.91 5.44
C PRO A 102 36.58 10.35 5.94
N LYS A 103 36.51 10.52 7.26
CA LYS A 103 36.80 11.80 7.90
C LYS A 103 38.23 12.17 7.51
N GLU A 104 38.32 13.05 6.52
CA GLU A 104 39.51 13.80 6.10
C GLU A 104 40.64 12.95 5.47
N PRO A 105 40.47 12.51 4.20
CA PRO A 105 41.57 11.94 3.41
C PRO A 105 42.78 12.88 3.32
N ALA A 106 42.55 14.20 3.41
CA ALA A 106 43.60 15.21 3.48
C ALA A 106 44.48 15.08 4.73
N VAL A 107 43.90 14.80 5.91
CA VAL A 107 44.67 14.66 7.16
C VAL A 107 45.47 13.37 7.18
N ALA A 108 44.91 12.28 6.64
CA ALA A 108 45.64 11.02 6.48
C ALA A 108 46.82 11.18 5.51
N ALA A 109 46.59 11.79 4.33
CA ALA A 109 47.62 12.07 3.35
C ALA A 109 48.70 13.01 3.89
N PHE A 110 48.30 14.04 4.64
CA PHE A 110 49.25 14.99 5.26
C PHE A 110 50.13 14.33 6.33
N ARG A 111 49.55 13.49 7.20
CA ARG A 111 50.32 12.73 8.19
C ARG A 111 51.30 11.76 7.55
N HIS A 112 50.91 11.12 6.44
CA HIS A 112 51.80 10.25 5.67
C HIS A 112 52.97 11.05 5.09
N PHE A 113 52.67 12.16 4.42
CA PHE A 113 53.66 13.07 3.84
C PHE A 113 54.67 13.59 4.88
N GLN A 114 54.19 14.01 6.07
CA GLN A 114 55.05 14.47 7.16
C GLN A 114 56.00 13.37 7.65
N ARG A 115 55.50 12.15 7.87
CA ARG A 115 56.35 11.05 8.35
C ARG A 115 57.47 10.69 7.39
N GLU A 116 57.20 10.72 6.08
CA GLU A 116 58.18 10.30 5.07
C GLU A 116 59.20 11.39 4.73
N ASN A 117 58.77 12.66 4.69
CA ASN A 117 59.58 13.71 4.07
C ASN A 117 60.13 14.73 5.07
N LEU A 118 59.50 14.92 6.23
CA LEU A 118 59.85 16.01 7.15
C LEU A 118 61.27 15.87 7.71
N ILE A 119 61.64 14.68 8.17
CA ILE A 119 63.00 14.40 8.69
C ILE A 119 64.05 14.58 7.59
N ASN A 120 63.77 14.10 6.38
CA ASN A 120 64.68 14.21 5.24
C ASN A 120 64.87 15.67 4.81
N TYR A 121 63.82 16.48 4.86
CA TYR A 121 63.89 17.90 4.53
C TYR A 121 64.59 18.70 5.61
N GLU A 122 64.34 18.43 6.90
CA GLU A 122 65.06 19.07 8.00
C GLU A 122 66.57 18.81 7.90
N LEU A 123 66.96 17.56 7.62
CA LEU A 123 68.37 17.19 7.44
C LEU A 123 68.98 17.89 6.21
N ALA A 124 68.30 17.87 5.06
CA ALA A 124 68.81 18.50 3.84
C ALA A 124 68.93 20.02 3.97
N ILE A 125 67.99 20.68 4.64
CA ILE A 125 68.05 22.12 4.96
C ILE A 125 69.25 22.41 5.87
N SER A 126 69.48 21.61 6.90
CA SER A 126 70.63 21.78 7.81
C SER A 126 71.99 21.63 7.12
N GLN A 127 72.04 20.86 6.02
CA GLN A 127 73.24 20.66 5.20
C GLN A 127 73.37 21.70 4.07
N GLY A 128 72.46 22.68 3.98
CA GLY A 128 72.44 23.69 2.92
C GLY A 128 72.02 23.15 1.54
N LYS A 129 71.47 21.93 1.45
CA LYS A 129 71.08 21.26 0.21
C LYS A 129 69.64 21.58 -0.18
N PHE A 130 69.36 22.86 -0.39
CA PHE A 130 68.00 23.36 -0.68
C PHE A 130 67.44 22.85 -2.02
N GLU A 131 68.29 22.55 -3.01
CA GLU A 131 67.86 22.09 -4.34
C GLU A 131 67.32 20.65 -4.33
N GLU A 132 67.85 19.80 -3.45
CA GLU A 132 67.36 18.43 -3.26
C GLU A 132 65.95 18.44 -2.67
N VAL A 133 65.66 19.36 -1.75
CA VAL A 133 64.33 19.55 -1.14
C VAL A 133 63.32 20.06 -2.16
N GLN A 134 63.69 21.04 -2.99
CA GLN A 134 62.80 21.56 -4.06
C GLN A 134 62.45 20.47 -5.08
N THR A 135 63.43 19.69 -5.52
CA THR A 135 63.22 18.60 -6.48
C THR A 135 62.31 17.51 -5.90
N SER A 136 62.47 17.20 -4.61
CA SER A 136 61.61 16.23 -3.91
C SER A 136 60.18 16.75 -3.71
N LEU A 137 60.01 18.04 -3.41
CA LEU A 137 58.69 18.68 -3.30
C LEU A 137 57.94 18.68 -4.64
N GLU A 138 58.62 18.98 -5.75
CA GLU A 138 58.01 18.93 -7.09
C GLU A 138 57.59 17.52 -7.49
N LYS A 139 58.43 16.51 -7.19
CA LYS A 139 58.07 15.10 -7.40
C LYS A 139 56.85 14.70 -6.57
N ASN A 140 56.76 15.13 -5.32
CA ASN A 140 55.64 14.81 -4.44
C ASN A 140 54.35 15.52 -4.85
N GLN A 141 54.42 16.70 -5.47
CA GLN A 141 53.25 17.40 -6.01
C GLN A 141 52.57 16.64 -7.16
N THR A 142 53.33 15.88 -7.95
CA THR A 142 52.79 15.09 -9.07
C THR A 142 52.11 13.78 -8.65
N ARG A 143 52.25 13.35 -7.39
CA ARG A 143 51.71 12.06 -6.92
C ARG A 143 50.20 12.16 -6.66
N PRO A 144 49.40 11.20 -7.15
CA PRO A 144 47.94 11.23 -6.99
C PRO A 144 47.49 11.15 -5.52
N GLU A 145 48.31 10.56 -4.66
CA GLU A 145 48.08 10.42 -3.21
C GLU A 145 48.15 11.75 -2.46
N TYR A 146 48.87 12.74 -2.99
CA TYR A 146 49.11 14.04 -2.34
C TYR A 146 48.32 15.20 -2.96
N LYS A 147 47.44 14.92 -3.93
CA LYS A 147 46.46 15.89 -4.46
C LYS A 147 45.66 16.64 -3.39
N PRO A 148 45.14 15.99 -2.32
CA PRO A 148 44.37 16.72 -1.30
C PRO A 148 45.23 17.63 -0.41
N ILE A 149 46.57 17.55 -0.51
CA ILE A 149 47.51 18.35 0.27
C ILE A 149 48.40 19.29 -0.58
N GLU A 150 48.05 19.48 -1.85
CA GLU A 150 48.73 20.39 -2.77
C GLU A 150 48.99 21.79 -2.19
N PRO A 151 48.02 22.48 -1.54
CA PRO A 151 48.28 23.81 -1.00
C PRO A 151 49.29 23.82 0.16
N GLN A 152 49.38 22.73 0.93
CA GLN A 152 50.41 22.61 1.97
C GLN A 152 51.81 22.38 1.37
N ILE A 153 51.90 21.63 0.27
CA ILE A 153 53.17 21.39 -0.43
C ILE A 153 53.68 22.67 -1.10
N SER A 154 52.79 23.47 -1.72
CA SER A 154 53.17 24.75 -2.32
C SER A 154 53.65 25.75 -1.28
N PHE A 155 52.99 25.82 -0.12
CA PHE A 155 53.44 26.66 1.00
C PHE A 155 54.83 26.25 1.51
N LEU A 156 55.10 24.94 1.63
CA LEU A 156 56.42 24.45 2.02
C LEU A 156 57.51 24.86 1.02
N LYS A 157 57.20 24.84 -0.28
CA LYS A 157 58.11 25.28 -1.34
C LYS A 157 58.45 26.77 -1.21
N GLU A 158 57.47 27.61 -0.89
CA GLU A 158 57.69 29.04 -0.64
C GLU A 158 58.60 29.29 0.57
N ILE A 159 58.39 28.55 1.67
CA ILE A 159 59.27 28.64 2.86
C ILE A 159 60.69 28.25 2.51
N VAL A 160 60.89 27.13 1.79
CA VAL A 160 62.22 26.67 1.38
C VAL A 160 62.90 27.68 0.45
N ASN A 161 62.14 28.33 -0.44
CA ASN A 161 62.66 29.38 -1.32
C ASN A 161 63.08 30.63 -0.54
N ALA A 162 62.27 31.06 0.43
CA ALA A 162 62.59 32.19 1.30
C ALA A 162 63.83 31.89 2.17
N ALA A 163 63.95 30.67 2.69
CA ALA A 163 65.12 30.22 3.45
C ALA A 163 66.40 30.20 2.59
N LYS A 164 66.31 29.76 1.32
CA LYS A 164 67.42 29.80 0.36
C LYS A 164 67.92 31.24 0.12
N GLN A 165 67.00 32.20 0.00
CA GLN A 165 67.33 33.62 -0.22
C GLN A 165 67.99 34.28 1.00
N HIS A 166 67.71 33.81 2.21
CA HIS A 166 68.30 34.35 3.44
C HIS A 166 69.61 33.68 3.88
N CYS A 167 69.91 32.46 3.37
CA CYS A 167 71.16 31.75 3.66
C CYS A 167 72.27 32.00 2.63
N GLN A 168 71.98 32.77 1.57
CA GLN A 168 72.97 33.33 0.62
C GLN A 168 73.42 34.72 1.08
#